data_AF-A0A534VCQ9-F1
#
_entry.id   AF-A0A534VCQ9-F1
#
_cell.length_a   1.000
_cell.length_b   1.000
_cell.length_c   1.000
_cell.angle_alpha   90.00
_cell.angle_beta   90.00
_cell.angle_gamma   90.00
#
_symmetry.space_group_name_H-M   'P 1'
#
loop_
_entity.id
_entity.type
_entity.pdbx_description
1 polymer ?
#
loop_
_entity_poly.entity_id
_entity_poly.type
_entity_poly.pdbx_seq_one_letter_code
_entity_poly.pdbx_strand_id
1 'polypeptide(L)'
;MRMIWAATLACLALGSTADAKRMHLHKPRHGFQMRMTPFVIPPGTDREGCEYRTTPNRKAMDVAAFELRATPGTHHFVVWDYLGGDRNPADFWTGIKYTPGCVGLGPQDSFATTANLFGMQTARARVEFPPGIAVRLDPHAIVYPNLHFHNYSTVPVTGEAVFNFIAARTGTVRHHAQALTVGTFQINIPPHGGAALTGEWQTPTALNIVQLSTHQHHRGTRMSIHHIDAAGNDMGELVVSDSWEHPNVEWYPQTMRLPAGEGLRFTCEWENPDDHAVHFGPTTEDEMCFITGYFYPDDESVPVTGPGCVPQGAGLECFVPKLS
;
A
#
# COMPACT_ATOMS: atom_id res chain seq x y z
N MET A 1 -40.42 -57.51 33.15
CA MET A 1 -39.36 -56.50 32.99
C MET A 1 -39.45 -55.90 31.60
N ARG A 2 -39.94 -54.65 31.47
CA ARG A 2 -39.95 -53.92 30.19
C ARG A 2 -38.75 -52.97 30.19
N MET A 3 -37.79 -53.20 29.30
CA MET A 3 -36.68 -52.28 29.05
C MET A 3 -37.17 -51.16 28.15
N ILE A 4 -37.11 -49.93 28.65
CA ILE A 4 -37.36 -48.70 27.89
C ILE A 4 -36.00 -48.19 27.43
N TRP A 5 -35.77 -48.15 26.12
CA TRP A 5 -34.61 -47.50 25.53
C TRP A 5 -34.90 -46.00 25.42
N ALA A 6 -34.18 -45.18 26.20
CA ALA A 6 -34.22 -43.73 26.07
C ALA A 6 -33.23 -43.31 24.96
N ALA A 7 -33.77 -42.86 23.83
CA ALA A 7 -32.98 -42.19 22.79
C ALA A 7 -32.74 -40.74 23.23
N THR A 8 -31.51 -40.41 23.60
CA THR A 8 -31.06 -39.02 23.81
C THR A 8 -30.85 -38.35 22.45
N LEU A 9 -31.82 -37.53 22.05
CA LEU A 9 -31.64 -36.57 20.95
C LEU A 9 -30.65 -35.49 21.42
N ALA A 10 -29.41 -35.56 20.96
CA ALA A 10 -28.47 -34.46 21.09
C ALA A 10 -28.87 -33.35 20.12
N CYS A 11 -29.62 -32.35 20.61
CA CYS A 11 -29.75 -31.07 19.93
C CYS A 11 -28.38 -30.39 19.91
N LEU A 12 -27.65 -30.56 18.82
CA LEU A 12 -26.58 -29.65 18.42
C LEU A 12 -27.22 -28.30 18.16
N ALA A 13 -27.27 -27.47 19.20
CA ALA A 13 -27.51 -26.04 19.04
C ALA A 13 -26.36 -25.51 18.18
N LEU A 14 -26.64 -25.31 16.88
CA LEU A 14 -25.87 -24.43 16.02
C LEU A 14 -25.91 -23.06 16.69
N GLY A 15 -24.89 -22.76 17.49
CA GLY A 15 -24.66 -21.43 18.00
C GLY A 15 -24.55 -20.51 16.80
N SER A 16 -25.59 -19.71 16.57
CA SER A 16 -25.50 -18.54 15.72
C SER A 16 -24.31 -17.74 16.24
N THR A 17 -23.23 -17.68 15.46
CA THR A 17 -22.11 -16.80 15.74
C THR A 17 -22.68 -15.43 16.01
N ALA A 18 -22.49 -14.95 17.24
CA ALA A 18 -22.85 -13.60 17.63
C ALA A 18 -22.42 -12.65 16.52
N ASP A 19 -23.37 -11.84 16.06
CA ASP A 19 -23.23 -10.84 15.00
C ASP A 19 -21.99 -10.00 15.32
N ALA A 20 -20.84 -10.39 14.73
CA ALA A 20 -19.58 -9.70 14.96
C ALA A 20 -19.82 -8.27 14.48
N LYS A 21 -19.79 -7.31 15.41
CA LYS A 21 -20.19 -5.92 15.16
C LYS A 21 -19.40 -5.41 13.95
N ARG A 22 -20.09 -5.34 12.82
CA ARG A 22 -19.53 -4.97 11.53
C ARG A 22 -18.70 -3.69 11.68
N MET A 23 -17.48 -3.68 11.17
CA MET A 23 -16.58 -2.55 11.32
C MET A 23 -17.22 -1.25 10.85
N HIS A 24 -17.10 -0.19 11.65
CA HIS A 24 -17.75 1.09 11.39
C HIS A 24 -16.74 2.21 11.17
N LEU A 25 -16.91 2.94 10.08
CA LEU A 25 -16.24 4.20 9.77
C LEU A 25 -17.32 5.21 9.38
N HIS A 26 -17.23 6.45 9.87
CA HIS A 26 -18.21 7.47 9.52
C HIS A 26 -18.16 7.74 8.02
N LYS A 27 -19.31 7.87 7.36
CA LYS A 27 -19.35 8.20 5.93
C LYS A 27 -18.92 9.65 5.72
N PRO A 28 -18.18 9.97 4.65
CA PRO A 28 -17.77 11.33 4.38
C PRO A 28 -18.98 12.16 3.94
N ARG A 29 -18.97 13.45 4.27
CA ARG A 29 -20.01 14.39 3.79
C ARG A 29 -19.94 14.61 2.28
N HIS A 30 -18.73 14.62 1.72
CA HIS A 30 -18.44 14.78 0.31
C HIS A 30 -17.48 13.68 -0.14
N GLY A 31 -17.90 12.88 -1.12
CA GLY A 31 -17.20 11.67 -1.54
C GLY A 31 -18.04 10.42 -1.29
N PHE A 32 -17.39 9.29 -1.05
CA PHE A 32 -18.09 8.01 -0.84
C PHE A 32 -17.28 7.06 0.04
N GLN A 33 -17.98 6.05 0.58
CA GLN A 33 -17.40 4.98 1.38
C GLN A 33 -17.47 3.65 0.62
N MET A 34 -16.40 2.87 0.70
CA MET A 34 -16.32 1.51 0.22
C MET A 34 -15.97 0.57 1.37
N ARG A 35 -16.15 -0.74 1.13
CA ARG A 35 -15.86 -1.78 2.10
C ARG A 35 -15.45 -3.04 1.36
N MET A 36 -14.42 -3.72 1.86
CA MET A 36 -14.04 -5.04 1.35
C MET A 36 -15.01 -6.13 1.77
N THR A 37 -15.17 -7.15 0.93
CA THR A 37 -15.81 -8.41 1.36
C THR A 37 -14.98 -9.05 2.47
N PRO A 38 -15.54 -9.35 3.66
CA PRO A 38 -14.79 -9.98 4.73
C PRO A 38 -14.26 -11.35 4.34
N PHE A 39 -13.09 -11.73 4.82
CA PHE A 39 -12.49 -13.04 4.58
C PHE A 39 -11.79 -13.60 5.82
N VAL A 40 -11.62 -14.92 5.85
CA VAL A 40 -10.96 -15.61 6.97
C VAL A 40 -9.46 -15.68 6.73
N ILE A 41 -8.71 -15.34 7.77
CA ILE A 41 -7.27 -15.48 7.88
C ILE A 41 -7.01 -16.58 8.93
N PRO A 42 -6.60 -17.79 8.52
CA PRO A 42 -6.32 -18.89 9.44
C PRO A 42 -5.22 -18.56 10.47
N PRO A 43 -5.15 -19.29 11.59
CA PRO A 43 -4.04 -19.20 12.54
C PRO A 43 -2.68 -19.44 11.87
N GLY A 44 -1.67 -18.64 12.23
CA GLY A 44 -0.28 -18.81 11.79
C GLY A 44 -0.05 -18.59 10.30
N THR A 45 -1.01 -18.01 9.57
CA THR A 45 -0.85 -17.73 8.14
C THR A 45 -0.68 -16.26 7.86
N ASP A 46 0.20 -15.97 6.91
CA ASP A 46 0.24 -14.70 6.22
C ASP A 46 -0.76 -14.70 5.04
N ARG A 47 -1.65 -13.71 4.98
CA ARG A 47 -2.63 -13.58 3.91
C ARG A 47 -2.79 -12.17 3.41
N GLU A 48 -2.71 -12.06 2.09
CA GLU A 48 -2.98 -10.85 1.35
C GLU A 48 -4.20 -11.03 0.45
N GLY A 49 -5.31 -10.38 0.82
CA GLY A 49 -6.59 -10.48 0.13
C GLY A 49 -6.83 -9.34 -0.85
N CYS A 50 -7.10 -9.68 -2.11
CA CYS A 50 -7.39 -8.77 -3.21
C CYS A 50 -8.85 -8.87 -3.65
N GLU A 51 -9.51 -7.73 -3.78
CA GLU A 51 -10.89 -7.64 -4.28
C GLU A 51 -10.96 -6.74 -5.50
N TYR A 52 -11.67 -7.16 -6.54
CA TYR A 52 -12.02 -6.28 -7.66
C TYR A 52 -13.26 -5.48 -7.31
N ARG A 53 -13.21 -4.14 -7.44
CA ARG A 53 -14.35 -3.25 -7.20
C ARG A 53 -14.40 -2.10 -8.19
N THR A 54 -15.61 -1.61 -8.44
CA THR A 54 -15.85 -0.37 -9.19
C THR A 54 -16.31 0.72 -8.23
N THR A 55 -15.74 1.91 -8.35
CA THR A 55 -16.11 3.05 -7.52
C THR A 55 -17.50 3.61 -7.95
N PRO A 56 -18.28 4.17 -7.00
CA PRO A 56 -19.63 4.64 -7.29
C PRO A 56 -19.69 6.04 -7.93
N ASN A 57 -18.56 6.74 -8.07
CA ASN A 57 -18.53 8.10 -8.62
C ASN A 57 -18.89 8.08 -10.11
N ARG A 58 -19.94 8.82 -10.48
CA ARG A 58 -20.43 8.95 -11.87
C ARG A 58 -19.67 9.98 -12.69
N LYS A 59 -18.93 10.84 -12.02
CA LYS A 59 -18.06 11.86 -12.60
C LYS A 59 -16.69 11.69 -12.00
N ALA A 60 -15.69 12.18 -12.71
CA ALA A 60 -14.35 12.20 -12.19
C ALA A 60 -14.30 13.07 -10.92
N MET A 61 -13.47 12.66 -9.98
CA MET A 61 -13.44 13.20 -8.63
C MET A 61 -12.00 13.41 -8.21
N ASP A 62 -11.72 14.57 -7.65
CA ASP A 62 -10.43 14.84 -7.05
C ASP A 62 -10.52 14.48 -5.57
N VAL A 63 -9.69 13.52 -5.14
CA VAL A 63 -9.67 12.96 -3.80
C VAL A 63 -8.66 13.74 -2.97
N ALA A 64 -9.14 14.62 -2.10
CA ALA A 64 -8.28 15.42 -1.22
C ALA A 64 -7.87 14.68 0.05
N ALA A 65 -8.64 13.67 0.46
CA ALA A 65 -8.30 12.85 1.61
C ALA A 65 -8.82 11.43 1.47
N PHE A 66 -8.14 10.50 2.13
CA PHE A 66 -8.50 9.10 2.23
C PHE A 66 -8.52 8.70 3.71
N GLU A 67 -9.53 7.94 4.12
CA GLU A 67 -9.65 7.47 5.51
C GLU A 67 -9.84 5.97 5.51
N LEU A 68 -9.05 5.26 6.32
CA LEU A 68 -9.07 3.81 6.47
C LEU A 68 -9.43 3.40 7.88
N ARG A 69 -10.27 2.37 7.96
CA ARG A 69 -10.33 1.46 9.10
C ARG A 69 -10.30 0.03 8.59
N ALA A 70 -9.37 -0.77 9.09
CA ALA A 70 -9.20 -2.18 8.80
C ALA A 70 -9.07 -3.00 10.09
N THR A 71 -8.96 -4.33 9.94
CA THR A 71 -8.79 -5.26 11.06
C THR A 71 -7.52 -4.89 11.84
N PRO A 72 -7.58 -4.69 13.17
CA PRO A 72 -6.40 -4.40 13.98
C PRO A 72 -5.31 -5.48 13.80
N GLY A 73 -4.07 -5.06 13.57
CA GLY A 73 -2.96 -5.95 13.18
C GLY A 73 -2.74 -6.08 11.66
N THR A 74 -3.52 -5.35 10.84
CA THR A 74 -3.24 -5.23 9.40
C THR A 74 -1.81 -4.71 9.20
N HIS A 75 -1.02 -5.47 8.42
CA HIS A 75 0.35 -5.13 8.05
C HIS A 75 0.36 -3.93 7.09
N HIS A 76 -0.40 -4.02 5.99
CA HIS A 76 -0.72 -2.87 5.17
C HIS A 76 -2.08 -3.02 4.47
N PHE A 77 -2.57 -1.89 3.99
CA PHE A 77 -3.71 -1.82 3.09
C PHE A 77 -3.36 -0.93 1.91
N VAL A 78 -3.61 -1.43 0.70
CA VAL A 78 -3.41 -0.68 -0.54
C VAL A 78 -4.72 -0.63 -1.33
N VAL A 79 -5.00 0.51 -1.94
CA VAL A 79 -5.95 0.61 -3.05
C VAL A 79 -5.13 0.77 -4.31
N TRP A 80 -5.16 -0.23 -5.16
CA TRP A 80 -4.64 -0.12 -6.52
C TRP A 80 -5.72 0.47 -7.44
N ASP A 81 -5.33 1.27 -8.43
CA ASP A 81 -6.21 1.78 -9.48
C ASP A 81 -5.80 1.17 -10.83
N TYR A 82 -6.75 0.55 -11.52
CA TYR A 82 -6.57 0.02 -12.86
C TYR A 82 -6.87 1.11 -13.89
N LEU A 83 -5.79 1.62 -14.49
CA LEU A 83 -5.79 2.70 -15.46
C LEU A 83 -5.83 2.19 -16.92
N GLY A 84 -5.87 0.87 -17.10
CA GLY A 84 -6.00 0.24 -18.42
C GLY A 84 -7.37 0.50 -19.07
N GLY A 85 -7.51 0.08 -20.32
CA GLY A 85 -8.70 0.32 -21.13
C GLY A 85 -9.80 -0.73 -21.00
N ASP A 86 -9.50 -1.90 -20.42
CA ASP A 86 -10.44 -3.01 -20.35
C ASP A 86 -11.59 -2.71 -19.38
N ARG A 87 -12.81 -2.91 -19.85
CA ARG A 87 -14.04 -2.73 -19.06
C ARG A 87 -14.96 -3.94 -19.14
N ASN A 88 -14.51 -5.06 -19.71
CA ASN A 88 -15.26 -6.30 -19.77
C ASN A 88 -15.22 -6.98 -18.38
N PRO A 89 -16.35 -7.09 -17.66
CA PRO A 89 -16.35 -7.66 -16.31
C PRO A 89 -15.86 -9.12 -16.25
N ALA A 90 -15.88 -9.86 -17.36
CA ALA A 90 -15.38 -11.23 -17.43
C ALA A 90 -13.86 -11.35 -17.32
N ASP A 91 -13.13 -10.27 -17.63
CA ASP A 91 -11.67 -10.21 -17.54
C ASP A 91 -11.18 -9.84 -16.12
N PHE A 92 -12.11 -9.56 -15.21
CA PHE A 92 -11.86 -9.33 -13.79
C PHE A 92 -12.40 -10.48 -12.94
N TRP A 93 -11.92 -10.59 -11.69
CA TRP A 93 -12.33 -11.65 -10.77
C TRP A 93 -13.50 -11.22 -9.87
N THR A 94 -14.13 -12.20 -9.24
CA THR A 94 -15.17 -11.97 -8.22
C THR A 94 -14.72 -12.47 -6.85
N GLY A 95 -15.09 -11.74 -5.80
CA GLY A 95 -14.74 -12.09 -4.42
C GLY A 95 -13.27 -11.82 -4.09
N ILE A 96 -12.79 -12.46 -3.03
CA ILE A 96 -11.40 -12.32 -2.57
C ILE A 96 -10.51 -13.34 -3.27
N LYS A 97 -9.39 -12.86 -3.81
CA LYS A 97 -8.27 -13.68 -4.29
C LYS A 97 -7.05 -13.41 -3.43
N TYR A 98 -6.22 -14.44 -3.26
CA TYR A 98 -5.02 -14.36 -2.43
C TYR A 98 -3.79 -14.37 -3.32
N THR A 99 -3.20 -13.21 -3.52
CA THR A 99 -1.95 -13.07 -4.26
C THR A 99 -1.26 -11.76 -3.87
N PRO A 100 0.06 -11.80 -3.64
CA PRO A 100 0.76 -10.61 -3.20
C PRO A 100 0.71 -9.47 -4.21
N GLY A 101 0.48 -8.25 -3.73
CA GLY A 101 0.33 -7.04 -4.55
C GLY A 101 -0.82 -7.09 -5.56
N CYS A 102 -1.72 -8.08 -5.47
CA CYS A 102 -2.72 -8.37 -6.51
C CYS A 102 -2.10 -8.70 -7.89
N VAL A 103 -0.83 -9.13 -7.92
CA VAL A 103 -0.09 -9.42 -9.14
C VAL A 103 -0.71 -10.60 -9.89
N GLY A 104 -0.81 -10.48 -11.22
CA GLY A 104 -1.37 -11.51 -12.08
C GLY A 104 -2.88 -11.64 -12.02
N LEU A 105 -3.58 -10.71 -11.36
CA LEU A 105 -5.04 -10.59 -11.41
C LEU A 105 -5.48 -9.57 -12.46
N GLY A 106 -6.70 -9.78 -12.96
CA GLY A 106 -7.35 -8.88 -13.91
C GLY A 106 -6.93 -9.10 -15.37
N PRO A 107 -7.24 -8.13 -16.24
CA PRO A 107 -6.86 -8.14 -17.65
C PRO A 107 -5.35 -8.29 -17.88
N GLN A 108 -4.96 -8.73 -19.09
CA GLN A 108 -3.56 -8.99 -19.45
C GLN A 108 -2.64 -7.76 -19.29
N ASP A 109 -3.18 -6.55 -19.43
CA ASP A 109 -2.43 -5.31 -19.28
C ASP A 109 -2.33 -4.82 -17.82
N SER A 110 -2.96 -5.51 -16.86
CA SER A 110 -3.05 -5.06 -15.45
C SER A 110 -1.67 -4.79 -14.84
N PHE A 111 -0.66 -5.60 -15.14
CA PHE A 111 0.67 -5.39 -14.59
C PHE A 111 1.27 -4.02 -14.94
N ALA A 112 1.07 -3.54 -16.18
CA ALA A 112 1.64 -2.28 -16.65
C ALA A 112 0.71 -1.06 -16.45
N THR A 113 -0.56 -1.31 -16.15
CA THR A 113 -1.62 -0.29 -16.11
C THR A 113 -2.26 -0.15 -14.75
N THR A 114 -1.73 -0.81 -13.72
CA THR A 114 -2.19 -0.70 -12.35
C THR A 114 -1.23 0.21 -11.58
N ALA A 115 -1.78 1.15 -10.82
CA ALA A 115 -1.01 2.13 -10.04
C ALA A 115 -1.40 2.07 -8.57
N ASN A 116 -0.45 2.33 -7.67
CA ASN A 116 -0.80 2.60 -6.28
C ASN A 116 -1.60 3.92 -6.19
N LEU A 117 -2.83 3.84 -5.70
CA LEU A 117 -3.68 5.02 -5.48
C LEU A 117 -3.58 5.50 -4.03
N PHE A 118 -3.63 4.57 -3.08
CA PHE A 118 -3.49 4.83 -1.64
C PHE A 118 -2.84 3.64 -0.94
N GLY A 119 -1.67 3.85 -0.32
CA GLY A 119 -1.00 2.86 0.53
C GLY A 119 -0.92 3.31 1.99
N MET A 120 -1.28 2.41 2.92
CA MET A 120 -1.21 2.66 4.37
C MET A 120 -0.57 1.47 5.07
N GLN A 121 0.39 1.74 5.96
CA GLN A 121 1.11 0.72 6.74
C GLN A 121 0.45 0.44 8.11
N THR A 122 -0.85 0.73 8.23
CA THR A 122 -1.58 0.60 9.50
C THR A 122 -3.06 0.35 9.27
N ALA A 123 -3.70 -0.33 10.21
CA ALA A 123 -5.13 -0.61 10.22
C ALA A 123 -6.01 0.64 10.37
N ARG A 124 -5.47 1.80 10.77
CA ARG A 124 -6.21 3.06 10.87
C ARG A 124 -5.37 4.21 10.40
N ALA A 125 -5.83 4.89 9.37
CA ALA A 125 -5.13 6.02 8.80
C ALA A 125 -6.09 7.08 8.30
N ARG A 126 -5.63 8.32 8.28
CA ARG A 126 -6.22 9.38 7.49
C ARG A 126 -5.10 10.10 6.77
N VAL A 127 -5.17 10.07 5.45
CA VAL A 127 -4.28 10.79 4.53
C VAL A 127 -5.03 12.03 4.07
N GLU A 128 -4.42 13.20 4.17
CA GLU A 128 -5.01 14.48 3.74
C GLU A 128 -3.95 15.28 2.98
N PHE A 129 -4.20 15.53 1.71
CA PHE A 129 -3.27 16.25 0.84
C PHE A 129 -3.23 17.74 1.18
N PRO A 130 -2.08 18.42 0.95
CA PRO A 130 -1.99 19.86 1.11
C PRO A 130 -3.02 20.62 0.24
N PRO A 131 -3.42 21.84 0.63
CA PRO A 131 -4.38 22.63 -0.13
C PRO A 131 -3.98 22.79 -1.60
N GLY A 132 -4.89 22.45 -2.51
CA GLY A 132 -4.66 22.53 -3.95
C GLY A 132 -4.08 21.27 -4.58
N ILE A 133 -3.78 20.24 -3.79
CA ILE A 133 -3.30 18.94 -4.26
C ILE A 133 -4.38 17.90 -3.97
N ALA A 134 -4.57 16.97 -4.89
CA ALA A 134 -5.46 15.83 -4.72
C ALA A 134 -5.01 14.67 -5.61
N VAL A 135 -5.50 13.46 -5.35
CA VAL A 135 -5.37 12.34 -6.30
C VAL A 135 -6.57 12.34 -7.23
N ARG A 136 -6.34 12.11 -8.52
CA ARG A 136 -7.42 12.00 -9.51
C ARG A 136 -8.08 10.62 -9.43
N LEU A 137 -9.41 10.57 -9.45
CA LEU A 137 -10.18 9.35 -9.60
C LEU A 137 -11.16 9.46 -10.76
N ASP A 138 -11.06 8.56 -11.72
CA ASP A 138 -11.92 8.56 -12.90
C ASP A 138 -13.35 8.09 -12.61
N PRO A 139 -14.35 8.46 -13.45
CA PRO A 139 -15.71 7.96 -13.31
C PRO A 139 -15.72 6.43 -13.34
N HIS A 140 -16.35 5.81 -12.34
CA HIS A 140 -16.41 4.35 -12.24
C HIS A 140 -15.02 3.69 -12.34
N ALA A 141 -14.01 4.31 -11.72
CA ALA A 141 -12.67 3.74 -11.61
C ALA A 141 -12.72 2.29 -11.11
N ILE A 142 -11.87 1.46 -11.68
CA ILE A 142 -11.70 0.07 -11.27
C ILE A 142 -10.56 0.05 -10.27
N VAL A 143 -10.86 -0.36 -9.05
CA VAL A 143 -9.88 -0.39 -7.96
C VAL A 143 -9.73 -1.80 -7.41
N TYR A 144 -8.51 -2.12 -6.96
CA TYR A 144 -8.20 -3.35 -6.25
C TYR A 144 -7.84 -3.05 -4.80
N PRO A 145 -8.81 -3.03 -3.86
CA PRO A 145 -8.51 -3.04 -2.44
C PRO A 145 -7.75 -4.31 -2.07
N ASN A 146 -6.66 -4.11 -1.35
CA ASN A 146 -5.67 -5.11 -1.00
C ASN A 146 -5.38 -4.99 0.50
N LEU A 147 -5.67 -6.05 1.26
CA LEU A 147 -5.44 -6.10 2.70
C LEU A 147 -4.46 -7.24 3.01
N HIS A 148 -3.30 -6.89 3.54
CA HIS A 148 -2.27 -7.82 3.97
C HIS A 148 -2.25 -7.95 5.50
N PHE A 149 -2.30 -9.18 5.99
CA PHE A 149 -2.37 -9.48 7.41
C PHE A 149 -1.69 -10.80 7.73
N HIS A 150 -0.75 -10.76 8.68
CA HIS A 150 -0.20 -11.95 9.30
C HIS A 150 -0.93 -12.28 10.61
N ASN A 151 -1.48 -13.49 10.71
CA ASN A 151 -2.19 -13.93 11.92
C ASN A 151 -1.29 -14.72 12.86
N TYR A 152 -0.62 -14.02 13.78
CA TYR A 152 0.20 -14.62 14.84
C TYR A 152 -0.61 -15.34 15.94
N SER A 153 -1.94 -15.31 15.90
CA SER A 153 -2.78 -15.94 16.93
C SER A 153 -3.08 -17.41 16.63
N THR A 154 -3.64 -18.11 17.61
CA THR A 154 -4.07 -19.51 17.48
C THR A 154 -5.52 -19.67 16.99
N VAL A 155 -6.22 -18.57 16.69
CA VAL A 155 -7.62 -18.58 16.24
C VAL A 155 -7.78 -17.86 14.90
N PRO A 156 -8.77 -18.22 14.07
CA PRO A 156 -9.01 -17.51 12.82
C PRO A 156 -9.37 -16.04 13.08
N VAL A 157 -8.81 -15.15 12.27
CA VAL A 157 -9.13 -13.71 12.27
C VAL A 157 -9.98 -13.39 11.04
N THR A 158 -10.94 -12.47 11.18
CA THR A 158 -11.68 -11.92 10.04
C THR A 158 -10.99 -10.67 9.53
N GLY A 159 -10.47 -10.74 8.30
CA GLY A 159 -9.98 -9.59 7.55
C GLY A 159 -11.15 -8.79 6.99
N GLU A 160 -11.24 -7.51 7.34
CA GLU A 160 -12.20 -6.56 6.78
C GLU A 160 -11.61 -5.15 6.76
N ALA A 161 -12.04 -4.33 5.78
CA ALA A 161 -11.68 -2.93 5.68
C ALA A 161 -12.87 -2.07 5.22
N VAL A 162 -12.97 -0.87 5.77
CA VAL A 162 -13.90 0.19 5.40
C VAL A 162 -13.08 1.44 5.16
N PHE A 163 -13.32 2.09 4.03
CA PHE A 163 -12.50 3.22 3.62
C PHE A 163 -13.32 4.28 2.89
N ASN A 164 -12.92 5.53 3.05
CA ASN A 164 -13.57 6.69 2.48
C ASN A 164 -12.65 7.38 1.49
N PHE A 165 -13.20 7.72 0.33
CA PHE A 165 -12.62 8.72 -0.56
C PHE A 165 -13.34 10.04 -0.27
N ILE A 166 -12.59 11.06 0.11
CA ILE A 166 -13.11 12.36 0.52
C ILE A 166 -12.81 13.35 -0.60
N ALA A 167 -13.87 13.91 -1.19
CA ALA A 167 -13.75 14.78 -2.34
C ALA A 167 -13.18 16.16 -1.95
N ALA A 168 -12.32 16.70 -2.82
CA ALA A 168 -11.90 18.09 -2.77
C ALA A 168 -13.09 19.03 -3.00
N ARG A 169 -12.92 20.29 -2.57
CA ARG A 169 -13.87 21.34 -2.96
C ARG A 169 -13.71 21.63 -4.45
N THR A 170 -14.84 21.78 -5.16
CA THR A 170 -14.83 22.08 -6.60
C THR A 170 -14.03 23.34 -6.88
N GLY A 171 -13.12 23.27 -7.86
CA GLY A 171 -12.29 24.41 -8.29
C GLY A 171 -11.12 24.75 -7.38
N THR A 172 -10.82 23.94 -6.35
CA THR A 172 -9.66 24.21 -5.46
C THR A 172 -8.39 23.47 -5.87
N VAL A 173 -8.51 22.37 -6.60
CA VAL A 173 -7.37 21.54 -7.01
C VAL A 173 -6.61 22.22 -8.15
N ARG A 174 -5.29 22.22 -8.03
CA ARG A 174 -4.32 22.77 -8.97
C ARG A 174 -3.37 21.71 -9.52
N HIS A 175 -3.09 20.69 -8.71
CA HIS A 175 -2.17 19.61 -9.05
C HIS A 175 -2.70 18.25 -8.66
N HIS A 176 -2.39 17.24 -9.48
CA HIS A 176 -2.72 15.84 -9.19
C HIS A 176 -1.49 15.07 -8.70
N ALA A 177 -1.56 14.62 -7.45
CA ALA A 177 -0.54 13.76 -6.87
C ALA A 177 -0.55 12.36 -7.52
N GLN A 178 0.64 11.81 -7.70
CA GLN A 178 0.98 10.50 -8.22
C GLN A 178 1.80 9.76 -7.17
N ALA A 179 1.62 8.44 -7.04
CA ALA A 179 2.37 7.65 -6.07
C ALA A 179 3.84 7.51 -6.47
N LEU A 180 4.73 7.58 -5.47
CA LEU A 180 6.16 7.31 -5.59
C LEU A 180 6.47 5.99 -4.87
N THR A 181 7.19 5.10 -5.53
CA THR A 181 7.80 3.92 -4.91
C THR A 181 9.19 3.74 -5.50
N VAL A 182 10.22 3.84 -4.66
CA VAL A 182 11.62 3.74 -5.11
C VAL A 182 12.36 2.85 -4.13
N GLY A 183 13.02 1.81 -4.61
CA GLY A 183 13.74 0.91 -3.71
C GLY A 183 14.59 -0.10 -4.44
N THR A 184 14.86 -1.23 -3.81
CA THR A 184 15.68 -2.29 -4.41
C THR A 184 15.20 -3.68 -4.01
N PHE A 185 15.52 -4.64 -4.87
CA PHE A 185 15.30 -6.07 -4.62
C PHE A 185 16.60 -6.79 -4.21
N GLN A 186 17.73 -6.10 -4.17
CA GLN A 186 19.05 -6.71 -3.93
C GLN A 186 19.36 -6.90 -2.43
N ILE A 187 18.39 -7.47 -1.71
CA ILE A 187 18.46 -7.70 -0.25
C ILE A 187 19.05 -9.09 0.02
N ASN A 188 20.02 -9.13 0.93
CA ASN A 188 20.60 -10.37 1.47
C ASN A 188 21.06 -10.11 2.90
N ILE A 189 20.30 -10.62 3.86
CA ILE A 189 20.58 -10.48 5.30
C ILE A 189 21.04 -11.85 5.81
N PRO A 190 22.26 -11.97 6.35
CA PRO A 190 22.78 -13.26 6.80
C PRO A 190 21.99 -13.81 8.00
N PRO A 191 22.02 -15.13 8.25
CA PRO A 191 21.48 -15.70 9.47
C PRO A 191 22.23 -15.17 10.70
N HIS A 192 21.51 -14.95 11.81
CA HIS A 192 22.03 -14.45 13.09
C HIS A 192 22.94 -13.22 12.95
N GLY A 193 22.57 -12.27 12.09
CA GLY A 193 23.40 -11.11 11.79
C GLY A 193 22.61 -9.91 11.27
N GLY A 194 23.31 -8.79 11.13
CA GLY A 194 22.76 -7.57 10.56
C GLY A 194 23.23 -7.32 9.13
N ALA A 195 22.48 -6.51 8.40
CA ALA A 195 22.88 -5.99 7.10
C ALA A 195 22.42 -4.55 6.95
N ALA A 196 23.15 -3.80 6.12
CA ALA A 196 22.74 -2.51 5.63
C ALA A 196 22.78 -2.50 4.10
N LEU A 197 21.92 -1.68 3.51
CA LEU A 197 21.87 -1.45 2.08
C LEU A 197 21.66 0.03 1.80
N THR A 198 22.48 0.61 0.94
CA THR A 198 22.24 1.96 0.38
C THR A 198 21.89 1.89 -1.10
N GLY A 199 20.86 2.64 -1.50
CA GLY A 199 20.47 2.87 -2.88
C GLY A 199 20.28 4.35 -3.19
N GLU A 200 20.43 4.72 -4.45
CA GLU A 200 20.22 6.08 -4.93
C GLU A 200 19.33 6.09 -6.16
N TRP A 201 18.42 7.06 -6.19
CA TRP A 201 17.55 7.31 -7.31
C TRP A 201 17.60 8.79 -7.68
N GLN A 202 17.93 9.09 -8.93
CA GLN A 202 17.88 10.43 -9.49
C GLN A 202 16.64 10.61 -10.33
N THR A 203 15.98 11.76 -10.18
CA THR A 203 14.77 12.05 -10.93
C THR A 203 15.10 12.47 -12.37
N PRO A 204 14.43 11.89 -13.39
CA PRO A 204 14.68 12.23 -14.80
C PRO A 204 14.11 13.60 -15.18
N THR A 205 13.17 14.11 -14.41
CA THR A 205 12.53 15.42 -14.58
C THR A 205 12.34 16.10 -13.24
N ALA A 206 12.02 17.39 -13.23
CA ALA A 206 11.76 18.08 -11.99
C ALA A 206 10.40 17.66 -11.39
N LEU A 207 10.40 17.29 -10.11
CA LEU A 207 9.23 16.84 -9.36
C LEU A 207 8.95 17.76 -8.17
N ASN A 208 7.70 17.77 -7.74
CA ASN A 208 7.27 18.41 -6.51
C ASN A 208 6.82 17.32 -5.54
N ILE A 209 7.67 17.00 -4.57
CA ILE A 209 7.42 15.95 -3.58
C ILE A 209 6.42 16.48 -2.54
N VAL A 210 5.35 15.72 -2.34
CA VAL A 210 4.23 16.05 -1.45
C VAL A 210 4.38 15.34 -0.12
N GLN A 211 4.84 14.08 -0.16
CA GLN A 211 5.01 13.24 1.02
C GLN A 211 6.07 12.17 0.76
N LEU A 212 6.86 11.85 1.78
CA LEU A 212 7.78 10.71 1.79
C LEU A 212 7.57 9.87 3.05
N SER A 213 7.87 8.58 2.94
CA SER A 213 7.92 7.63 4.06
C SER A 213 8.83 6.46 3.71
N THR A 214 9.28 5.76 4.73
CA THR A 214 10.09 4.54 4.66
C THR A 214 9.21 3.30 4.66
N HIS A 215 9.71 2.20 4.10
CA HIS A 215 9.06 0.89 4.18
C HIS A 215 10.09 -0.23 4.26
N GLN A 216 10.00 -1.00 5.34
CA GLN A 216 10.73 -2.23 5.63
C GLN A 216 9.75 -3.24 6.26
N HIS A 217 10.10 -4.53 6.28
CA HIS A 217 9.37 -5.51 7.07
C HIS A 217 10.00 -5.66 8.46
N HIS A 218 9.62 -6.72 9.18
CA HIS A 218 9.77 -6.80 10.63
C HIS A 218 11.19 -6.91 11.18
N ARG A 219 12.18 -7.19 10.32
CA ARG A 219 13.60 -7.19 10.67
C ARG A 219 14.23 -5.81 10.49
N GLY A 220 13.50 -4.85 9.92
CA GLY A 220 13.96 -3.48 9.74
C GLY A 220 14.20 -2.79 11.07
N THR A 221 15.42 -2.32 11.30
CA THR A 221 15.80 -1.61 12.53
C THR A 221 15.87 -0.11 12.31
N ARG A 222 16.23 0.33 11.10
CA ARG A 222 16.31 1.73 10.72
C ARG A 222 16.26 1.91 9.21
N MET A 223 15.59 2.96 8.75
CA MET A 223 15.71 3.46 7.38
C MET A 223 15.87 4.98 7.38
N SER A 224 16.75 5.50 6.53
CA SER A 224 16.89 6.93 6.26
C SER A 224 16.67 7.25 4.79
N ILE A 225 16.22 8.47 4.52
CA ILE A 225 16.05 9.08 3.20
C ILE A 225 16.73 10.45 3.23
N HIS A 226 17.65 10.67 2.30
CA HIS A 226 18.41 11.90 2.15
C HIS A 226 18.18 12.49 0.76
N HIS A 227 18.22 13.81 0.66
CA HIS A 227 18.31 14.51 -0.61
C HIS A 227 19.75 14.42 -1.12
N ILE A 228 19.94 14.12 -2.41
CA ILE A 228 21.25 14.20 -3.08
C ILE A 228 21.21 15.15 -4.27
N ASP A 229 22.31 15.86 -4.51
CA ASP A 229 22.47 16.68 -5.71
C ASP A 229 22.75 15.83 -6.97
N ALA A 230 22.91 16.50 -8.12
CA ALA A 230 23.19 15.81 -9.39
C ALA A 230 24.54 15.08 -9.43
N ALA A 231 25.48 15.43 -8.56
CA ALA A 231 26.76 14.75 -8.40
C ALA A 231 26.73 13.64 -7.34
N GLY A 232 25.59 13.41 -6.69
CA GLY A 232 25.43 12.44 -5.61
C GLY A 232 25.92 12.93 -4.24
N ASN A 233 26.19 14.23 -4.08
CA ASN A 233 26.54 14.77 -2.76
C ASN A 233 25.30 14.78 -1.87
N ASP A 234 25.47 14.40 -0.60
CA ASP A 234 24.41 14.46 0.40
C ASP A 234 24.06 15.92 0.71
N MET A 235 22.79 16.27 0.52
CA MET A 235 22.24 17.60 0.75
C MET A 235 21.44 17.69 2.05
N GLY A 236 21.28 16.58 2.77
CA GLY A 236 20.62 16.53 4.07
C GLY A 236 19.59 15.42 4.20
N GLU A 237 19.35 15.04 5.45
CA GLU A 237 18.32 14.08 5.85
C GLU A 237 16.91 14.65 5.65
N LEU A 238 16.04 13.87 5.03
CA LEU A 238 14.63 14.18 4.79
C LEU A 238 13.71 13.41 5.73
N VAL A 239 13.95 12.10 5.87
CA VAL A 239 13.15 11.20 6.70
C VAL A 239 14.09 10.20 7.35
N VAL A 240 13.90 9.94 8.64
CA VAL A 240 14.47 8.80 9.35
C VAL A 240 13.36 8.08 10.06
N SER A 241 13.39 6.76 10.05
CA SER A 241 12.51 5.95 10.85
C SER A 241 13.25 4.76 11.47
N ASP A 242 13.06 4.57 12.77
CA ASP A 242 13.54 3.41 13.54
C ASP A 242 12.42 2.38 13.79
N SER A 243 11.31 2.48 13.04
CA SER A 243 10.16 1.60 13.20
C SER A 243 9.64 1.16 11.84
N TRP A 244 9.76 -0.13 11.54
CA TRP A 244 9.14 -0.75 10.38
C TRP A 244 7.60 -0.78 10.50
N GLU A 245 7.07 -0.95 11.72
CA GLU A 245 5.63 -1.10 11.97
C GLU A 245 4.90 0.24 11.87
N HIS A 246 5.54 1.32 12.32
CA HIS A 246 5.00 2.67 12.33
C HIS A 246 6.01 3.66 11.76
N PRO A 247 6.30 3.59 10.44
CA PRO A 247 7.34 4.40 9.86
C PRO A 247 6.98 5.87 9.90
N ASN A 248 8.02 6.70 10.00
CA ASN A 248 7.84 8.14 9.96
C ASN A 248 7.36 8.56 8.57
N VAL A 249 6.48 9.56 8.56
CA VAL A 249 5.87 10.11 7.36
C VAL A 249 6.12 11.61 7.36
N GLU A 250 6.88 12.09 6.39
CA GLU A 250 7.11 13.52 6.20
C GLU A 250 6.13 14.05 5.16
N TRP A 251 5.31 15.02 5.58
CA TRP A 251 4.42 15.77 4.70
C TRP A 251 5.04 17.12 4.41
N TYR A 252 5.01 17.55 3.15
CA TYR A 252 5.51 18.87 2.73
C TYR A 252 4.33 19.80 2.42
N PRO A 253 3.85 20.64 3.36
CA PRO A 253 2.73 21.55 3.11
C PRO A 253 3.01 22.52 1.97
N GLN A 254 4.27 22.94 1.86
CA GLN A 254 4.86 23.50 0.66
C GLN A 254 5.73 22.39 0.07
N THR A 255 5.35 21.86 -1.09
CA THR A 255 6.03 20.72 -1.70
C THR A 255 7.55 20.92 -1.76
N MET A 256 8.29 19.86 -1.48
CA MET A 256 9.74 19.87 -1.68
C MET A 256 10.04 19.73 -3.16
N ARG A 257 10.68 20.76 -3.73
CA ARG A 257 11.14 20.72 -5.12
C ARG A 257 12.33 19.78 -5.25
N LEU A 258 12.25 18.81 -6.16
CA LEU A 258 13.36 17.96 -6.56
C LEU A 258 13.69 18.23 -8.05
N PRO A 259 14.70 19.05 -8.35
CA PRO A 259 15.15 19.33 -9.71
C PRO A 259 15.56 18.09 -10.51
N ALA A 260 15.48 18.17 -11.84
CA ALA A 260 15.96 17.12 -12.73
C ALA A 260 17.45 16.83 -12.48
N GLY A 261 17.81 15.56 -12.35
CA GLY A 261 19.17 15.10 -12.05
C GLY A 261 19.50 15.01 -10.56
N GLU A 262 18.80 15.73 -9.68
CA GLU A 262 18.90 15.52 -8.24
C GLU A 262 18.13 14.27 -7.83
N GLY A 263 18.22 13.84 -6.56
CA GLY A 263 17.70 12.54 -6.19
C GLY A 263 17.44 12.30 -4.71
N LEU A 264 17.10 11.06 -4.41
CA LEU A 264 16.92 10.52 -3.09
C LEU A 264 17.94 9.39 -2.88
N ARG A 265 18.70 9.46 -1.79
CA ARG A 265 19.50 8.35 -1.26
C ARG A 265 18.72 7.73 -0.11
N PHE A 266 18.62 6.41 -0.09
CA PHE A 266 18.05 5.69 1.05
C PHE A 266 19.02 4.66 1.59
N THR A 267 19.00 4.48 2.91
CA THR A 267 19.73 3.41 3.60
C THR A 267 18.76 2.62 4.45
N CYS A 268 18.72 1.30 4.27
CA CYS A 268 17.94 0.37 5.09
C CYS A 268 18.88 -0.49 5.93
N GLU A 269 18.53 -0.68 7.19
CA GLU A 269 19.27 -1.48 8.16
C GLU A 269 18.34 -2.56 8.74
N TRP A 270 18.89 -3.76 8.95
CA TRP A 270 18.15 -4.90 9.46
C TRP A 270 18.95 -5.71 10.47
N GLU A 271 18.24 -6.43 11.33
CA GLU A 271 18.76 -7.51 12.15
C GLU A 271 17.96 -8.79 11.93
N ASN A 272 18.64 -9.87 11.57
CA ASN A 272 18.02 -11.16 11.34
C ASN A 272 18.36 -12.13 12.49
N PRO A 273 17.41 -12.42 13.39
CA PRO A 273 17.62 -13.37 14.47
C PRO A 273 17.57 -14.83 14.01
N ASP A 274 17.08 -15.10 12.80
CA ASP A 274 16.82 -16.45 12.31
C ASP A 274 18.08 -17.19 11.86
N ASP A 275 17.96 -18.51 11.72
CA ASP A 275 19.04 -19.43 11.34
C ASP A 275 19.22 -19.58 9.81
N HIS A 276 18.45 -18.83 9.02
CA HIS A 276 18.54 -18.78 7.57
C HIS A 276 18.68 -17.34 7.07
N ALA A 277 19.21 -17.19 5.86
CA ALA A 277 19.32 -15.88 5.22
C ALA A 277 17.94 -15.38 4.77
N VAL A 278 17.75 -14.06 4.82
CA VAL A 278 16.53 -13.37 4.38
C VAL A 278 16.82 -12.52 3.16
N HIS A 279 15.89 -12.55 2.20
CA HIS A 279 16.00 -11.89 0.91
C HIS A 279 14.82 -10.95 0.68
N PHE A 280 14.85 -10.24 -0.45
CA PHE A 280 13.69 -9.51 -0.91
C PHE A 280 12.51 -10.45 -1.15
N GLY A 281 11.33 -10.03 -0.72
CA GLY A 281 10.08 -10.69 -1.09
C GLY A 281 8.85 -9.98 -0.54
N PRO A 282 7.66 -10.36 -1.01
CA PRO A 282 6.41 -9.67 -0.69
C PRO A 282 5.73 -10.15 0.59
N THR A 283 6.18 -11.26 1.20
CA THR A 283 5.55 -11.79 2.42
C THR A 283 6.07 -11.06 3.65
N THR A 284 5.34 -11.12 4.77
CA THR A 284 5.81 -10.53 6.04
C THR A 284 7.08 -11.19 6.57
N GLU A 285 7.42 -12.37 6.08
CA GLU A 285 8.61 -13.13 6.46
C GLU A 285 9.84 -12.80 5.60
N ASP A 286 9.63 -12.19 4.43
CA ASP A 286 10.70 -11.63 3.60
C ASP A 286 11.04 -10.20 4.06
N GLU A 287 11.95 -9.52 3.35
CA GLU A 287 12.25 -8.10 3.61
C GLU A 287 12.05 -7.16 2.41
N MET A 288 11.90 -5.88 2.73
CA MET A 288 11.71 -4.79 1.78
C MET A 288 12.55 -3.56 2.14
N CYS A 289 12.87 -2.76 1.12
CA CYS A 289 13.60 -1.50 1.28
C CYS A 289 13.07 -0.50 0.24
N PHE A 290 12.04 0.27 0.62
CA PHE A 290 11.39 1.23 -0.27
C PHE A 290 11.18 2.59 0.38
N ILE A 291 11.47 3.64 -0.39
CA ILE A 291 10.83 4.94 -0.26
C ILE A 291 9.43 4.82 -0.84
N THR A 292 8.43 5.30 -0.10
CA THR A 292 7.07 5.47 -0.59
C THR A 292 6.65 6.92 -0.44
N GLY A 293 5.72 7.40 -1.27
CA GLY A 293 5.30 8.79 -1.19
C GLY A 293 4.31 9.23 -2.25
N TYR A 294 4.15 10.56 -2.35
CA TYR A 294 3.44 11.21 -3.43
C TYR A 294 4.24 12.37 -3.99
N PHE A 295 4.13 12.58 -5.30
CA PHE A 295 4.71 13.72 -6.00
C PHE A 295 3.75 14.21 -7.10
N TYR A 296 4.05 15.34 -7.72
CA TYR A 296 3.53 15.66 -9.05
C TYR A 296 4.63 16.29 -9.92
N PRO A 297 4.70 15.96 -11.22
CA PRO A 297 5.64 16.60 -12.14
C PRO A 297 5.14 17.99 -12.55
N ASP A 298 6.01 18.81 -13.14
CA ASP A 298 5.58 20.11 -13.71
C ASP A 298 4.60 19.98 -14.87
N ASP A 299 4.75 18.89 -15.65
CA ASP A 299 3.84 18.51 -16.72
C ASP A 299 3.15 17.20 -16.36
N GLU A 300 1.96 17.30 -15.77
CA GLU A 300 1.12 16.15 -15.38
C GLU A 300 0.59 15.35 -16.57
N SER A 301 0.77 15.82 -17.81
CA SER A 301 0.34 15.10 -19.02
C SER A 301 1.36 14.08 -19.53
N VAL A 302 2.60 14.13 -19.00
CA VAL A 302 3.69 13.26 -19.42
C VAL A 302 4.01 12.28 -18.29
N PRO A 303 3.90 10.96 -18.50
CA PRO A 303 4.32 9.97 -17.51
C PRO A 303 5.80 10.12 -17.17
N VAL A 304 6.10 10.08 -15.87
CA VAL A 304 7.50 10.06 -15.40
C VAL A 304 8.02 8.64 -15.51
N THR A 305 9.13 8.45 -16.22
CA THR A 305 9.80 7.16 -16.35
C THR A 305 11.30 7.34 -16.51
N GLY A 306 12.07 6.31 -16.20
CA GLY A 306 13.53 6.32 -16.25
C GLY A 306 14.12 4.91 -16.14
N PRO A 307 15.45 4.77 -16.22
CA PRO A 307 16.12 3.49 -16.04
C PRO A 307 15.73 2.83 -14.71
N GLY A 308 15.40 1.53 -14.75
CA GLY A 308 14.97 0.79 -13.57
C GLY A 308 13.52 1.05 -13.13
N CYS A 309 12.80 1.97 -13.79
CA CYS A 309 11.41 2.24 -13.50
C CYS A 309 10.46 1.40 -14.36
N VAL A 310 9.40 0.89 -13.73
CA VAL A 310 8.34 0.14 -14.41
C VAL A 310 7.08 1.00 -14.53
N PRO A 311 6.26 0.80 -15.57
CA PRO A 311 4.98 1.50 -15.68
C PRO A 311 4.05 1.13 -14.52
N GLN A 312 3.64 2.13 -13.73
CA GLN A 312 2.53 2.03 -12.77
C GLN A 312 1.46 3.08 -13.13
N GLY A 313 0.99 3.02 -14.38
CA GLY A 313 0.10 4.04 -14.93
C GLY A 313 0.67 5.47 -14.80
N ALA A 314 0.06 6.30 -13.94
CA ALA A 314 0.55 7.65 -13.66
C ALA A 314 1.57 7.72 -12.50
N GLY A 315 1.68 6.67 -11.68
CA GLY A 315 2.66 6.59 -10.60
C GLY A 315 4.07 6.24 -11.09
N LEU A 316 5.03 6.38 -10.20
CA LEU A 316 6.43 6.05 -10.44
C LEU A 316 6.86 4.91 -9.52
N GLU A 317 7.24 3.78 -10.10
CA GLU A 317 7.86 2.67 -9.38
C GLU A 317 9.25 2.39 -9.97
N CYS A 318 10.31 2.53 -9.18
CA CYS A 318 11.69 2.37 -9.62
C CYS A 318 12.50 1.45 -8.73
N PHE A 319 13.27 0.56 -9.36
CA PHE A 319 14.20 -0.36 -8.71
C PHE A 319 15.63 0.04 -9.05
N VAL A 320 16.40 0.38 -8.03
CA VAL A 320 17.77 0.85 -8.16
C VAL A 320 18.78 -0.20 -7.71
N PRO A 321 19.99 -0.20 -8.30
CA PRO A 321 21.06 -1.08 -7.84
C PRO A 321 21.49 -0.70 -6.41
N LYS A 322 21.91 -1.71 -5.66
CA LYS A 322 22.60 -1.54 -4.38
C LYS A 322 23.98 -0.91 -4.62
N LEU A 323 24.30 0.14 -3.85
CA LEU A 323 25.62 0.78 -3.87
C LEU A 323 26.59 0.18 -2.85
N SER A 324 26.09 -0.13 -1.65
CA SER A 324 26.86 -0.71 -0.53
C SER A 324 25.98 -1.49 0.41
#